data_AF-A0A9D5SVK2-F1
#
_entry.id   AF-A0A9D5SVK2-F1
#
_cell.length_a   1.000
_cell.length_b   1.000
_cell.length_c   1.000
_cell.angle_alpha   90.00
_cell.angle_beta   90.00
_cell.angle_gamma   90.00
#
_symmetry.space_group_name_H-M   'P 1'
#
loop_
_entity.id
_entity.type
_entity.pdbx_description
1 polymer ?
#
loop_
_entity_poly.entity_id
_entity_poly.type
_entity_poly.pdbx_seq_one_letter_code
_entity_poly.pdbx_strand_id
1 'polypeptide(L)'
;ITGELRRSAGMEGLRPAAVIAPGVLGQTGIEVLELLTALCGRLRPAAVVVVDAMASRRLSRLGCTVQISDAGISPGAGVGNNRPAINQKRLGVPVLSLGVPTVVEAATLARDLAGEDDAAERAVSPRGERMIVTPREIDLLIDRASRLLALSLNHALQPDFDPVELLSLC
;
A
#
# COMPACT_ATOMS: atom_id res chain seq x y z
N ILE A 1 -3.01 -19.55 -3.10
CA ILE A 1 -3.39 -20.75 -3.88
C ILE A 1 -2.56 -21.92 -3.37
N THR A 2 -3.19 -22.92 -2.76
CA THR A 2 -2.52 -24.12 -2.22
C THR A 2 -3.30 -25.37 -2.61
N GLY A 3 -2.66 -26.54 -2.48
CA GLY A 3 -3.31 -27.83 -2.69
C GLY A 3 -3.81 -28.03 -4.12
N GLU A 4 -5.04 -28.53 -4.24
CA GLU A 4 -5.65 -28.96 -5.51
C GLU A 4 -5.94 -27.79 -6.47
N LEU A 5 -6.24 -26.61 -5.94
CA LEU A 5 -6.36 -25.37 -6.73
C LEU A 5 -5.03 -24.98 -7.40
N ARG A 6 -3.89 -25.28 -6.76
CA ARG A 6 -2.57 -25.02 -7.36
C ARG A 6 -2.26 -25.98 -8.49
N ARG A 7 -2.64 -27.26 -8.33
CA ARG A 7 -2.41 -28.33 -9.31
C ARG A 7 -3.28 -28.15 -10.55
N SER A 8 -4.58 -27.93 -10.34
CA SER A 8 -5.54 -27.72 -11.44
C SER A 8 -5.26 -26.44 -12.24
N ALA A 9 -4.68 -25.41 -11.61
CA ALA A 9 -4.26 -24.19 -12.29
C ALA A 9 -2.86 -24.27 -12.95
N GLY A 10 -2.15 -25.39 -12.85
CA GLY A 10 -0.80 -25.53 -13.43
C GLY A 10 0.29 -24.69 -12.74
N MET A 11 0.05 -24.22 -11.51
CA MET A 11 0.93 -23.29 -10.79
C MET A 11 1.92 -24.00 -9.85
N GLU A 12 2.31 -25.24 -10.16
CA GLU A 12 3.09 -26.08 -9.25
C GLU A 12 4.53 -25.60 -9.02
N GLY A 13 5.10 -24.89 -10.00
CA GLY A 13 6.44 -24.29 -9.91
C GLY A 13 6.48 -22.96 -9.15
N LEU A 14 5.32 -22.36 -8.84
CA LEU A 14 5.25 -21.03 -8.22
C LEU A 14 5.21 -21.14 -6.69
N ARG A 15 5.90 -20.20 -6.02
CA ARG A 15 5.77 -19.97 -4.58
C ARG A 15 4.31 -19.66 -4.24
N PRO A 16 3.71 -20.36 -3.24
CA PRO A 16 2.33 -20.12 -2.87
C PRO A 16 2.13 -18.71 -2.30
N ALA A 17 1.22 -17.95 -2.92
CA ALA A 17 0.77 -16.66 -2.42
C ALA A 17 -0.75 -16.67 -2.18
N ALA A 18 -1.22 -15.89 -1.21
CA ALA A 18 -2.63 -15.60 -1.00
C ALA A 18 -2.81 -14.08 -1.01
N VAL A 19 -3.84 -13.60 -1.69
CA VAL A 19 -4.10 -12.17 -1.88
C VAL A 19 -5.51 -11.87 -1.40
N ILE A 20 -5.67 -10.76 -0.68
CA ILE A 20 -6.96 -10.20 -0.31
C ILE A 20 -6.92 -8.69 -0.54
N ALA A 21 -8.06 -8.11 -0.93
CA ALA A 21 -8.21 -6.66 -1.09
C ALA A 21 -9.40 -6.18 -0.24
N PRO A 22 -9.21 -6.00 1.08
CA PRO A 22 -10.29 -5.59 1.96
C PRO A 22 -10.67 -4.13 1.69
N GLY A 23 -11.96 -3.83 1.74
CA GLY A 23 -12.43 -2.45 1.71
C GLY A 23 -12.05 -1.70 2.98
N VAL A 24 -11.81 -0.39 2.86
CA VAL A 24 -11.48 0.47 4.01
C VAL A 24 -12.73 0.99 4.72
N LEU A 25 -13.91 0.93 4.11
CA LEU A 25 -15.10 1.62 4.64
C LEU A 25 -15.78 0.95 5.85
N GLY A 26 -15.20 -0.11 6.43
CA GLY A 26 -15.72 -0.76 7.64
C GLY A 26 -17.12 -1.35 7.48
N GLN A 27 -17.55 -1.59 6.24
CA GLN A 27 -18.94 -1.96 5.90
C GLN A 27 -19.38 -3.31 6.47
N THR A 28 -18.42 -4.17 6.82
CA THR A 28 -18.68 -5.51 7.37
C THR A 28 -18.78 -5.52 8.90
N GLY A 29 -18.45 -4.42 9.58
CA GLY A 29 -18.28 -4.39 11.04
C GLY A 29 -17.03 -5.10 11.56
N ILE A 30 -16.19 -5.65 10.65
CA ILE A 30 -14.92 -6.31 10.99
C ILE A 30 -13.77 -5.38 10.61
N GLU A 31 -12.89 -5.09 11.57
CA GLU A 31 -11.69 -4.30 11.33
C GLU A 31 -10.68 -5.07 10.46
N VAL A 32 -9.95 -4.36 9.59
CA VAL A 32 -8.96 -4.96 8.69
C VAL A 32 -7.92 -5.76 9.47
N LEU A 33 -7.49 -5.24 10.64
CA LEU A 33 -6.53 -5.93 11.48
C LEU A 33 -7.07 -7.26 12.03
N GLU A 34 -8.35 -7.32 12.41
CA GLU A 34 -8.98 -8.56 12.90
C GLU A 34 -9.05 -9.61 11.80
N LEU A 35 -9.47 -9.20 10.60
CA LEU A 35 -9.49 -10.04 9.41
C LEU A 35 -8.09 -10.61 9.12
N LEU A 36 -7.07 -9.74 9.08
CA LEU A 36 -5.70 -10.17 8.82
C LEU A 36 -5.16 -11.09 9.90
N THR A 37 -5.48 -10.84 11.17
CA THR A 37 -5.07 -11.69 12.29
C THR A 37 -5.68 -13.09 12.17
N ALA A 38 -6.98 -13.19 11.87
CA ALA A 38 -7.65 -14.46 11.66
C ALA A 38 -7.05 -15.24 10.46
N LEU A 39 -6.77 -14.55 9.36
CA LEU A 39 -6.13 -15.14 8.19
C LEU A 39 -4.71 -15.60 8.47
N CYS A 40 -3.90 -14.82 9.20
CA CYS A 40 -2.56 -15.21 9.60
C CYS A 40 -2.59 -16.46 10.50
N GLY A 41 -3.53 -16.53 11.45
CA GLY A 41 -3.71 -17.70 12.30
C GLY A 41 -4.08 -18.98 11.53
N ARG A 42 -4.87 -18.83 10.46
CA ARG A 42 -5.28 -19.95 9.60
C ARG A 42 -4.21 -20.36 8.58
N LEU A 43 -3.68 -19.39 7.84
CA LEU A 43 -2.79 -19.62 6.70
C LEU A 43 -1.33 -19.83 7.13
N ARG A 44 -0.95 -19.31 8.30
CA ARG A 44 0.42 -19.32 8.82
C ARG A 44 1.45 -18.90 7.75
N PRO A 45 1.30 -17.70 7.16
CA PRO A 45 2.19 -17.26 6.10
C PRO A 45 3.61 -17.02 6.65
N ALA A 46 4.62 -17.20 5.80
CA ALA A 46 6.01 -16.88 6.15
C ALA A 46 6.25 -15.36 6.29
N ALA A 47 5.48 -14.55 5.56
CA ALA A 47 5.46 -13.10 5.65
C ALA A 47 4.13 -12.57 5.11
N VAL A 48 3.78 -11.34 5.49
CA VAL A 48 2.66 -10.58 4.92
C VAL A 48 3.22 -9.37 4.20
N VAL A 49 2.79 -9.19 2.95
CA VAL A 49 3.09 -7.97 2.18
C VAL A 49 1.83 -7.12 2.14
N VAL A 50 1.94 -5.89 2.64
CA VAL A 50 0.85 -4.90 2.66
C VAL A 50 1.14 -3.84 1.61
N VAL A 51 0.21 -3.63 0.68
CA VAL A 51 0.31 -2.60 -0.35
C VAL A 51 -0.73 -1.51 -0.06
N ASP A 52 -0.30 -0.25 -0.01
CA ASP A 52 -1.17 0.88 0.29
C ASP A 52 -0.83 2.13 -0.53
N ALA A 53 -1.84 2.98 -0.71
CA ALA A 53 -1.67 4.32 -1.26
C ALA A 53 -1.29 5.28 -0.12
N MET A 54 -0.12 5.91 -0.20
CA MET A 54 0.42 6.70 0.92
C MET A 54 0.17 8.20 0.74
N ALA A 55 0.20 8.94 1.84
CA ALA A 55 0.30 10.40 1.79
C ALA A 55 1.76 10.83 1.86
N SER A 56 2.14 11.81 1.05
CA SER A 56 3.48 12.40 1.12
C SER A 56 3.47 13.68 1.96
N ARG A 57 4.58 13.90 2.67
CA ARG A 57 4.91 15.18 3.33
C ARG A 57 5.77 16.11 2.47
N ARG A 58 5.99 15.74 1.20
CA ARG A 58 6.73 16.51 0.19
C ARG A 58 6.13 16.27 -1.19
N LEU A 59 5.80 17.33 -1.90
CA LEU A 59 5.27 17.30 -3.26
C LEU A 59 6.24 16.59 -4.21
N SER A 60 7.55 16.75 -4.01
CA SER A 60 8.59 16.10 -4.83
C SER A 60 8.61 14.57 -4.78
N ARG A 61 7.85 13.93 -3.87
CA ARG A 61 7.71 12.48 -3.77
C ARG A 61 6.37 11.95 -4.29
N LEU A 62 5.44 12.84 -4.61
CA LEU A 62 4.09 12.50 -5.06
C LEU A 62 4.15 11.81 -6.43
N GLY A 63 3.71 10.55 -6.50
CA GLY A 63 3.63 9.77 -7.73
C GLY A 63 4.96 9.29 -8.33
N CYS A 64 6.09 9.63 -7.72
CA CYS A 64 7.43 9.33 -8.25
C CYS A 64 8.32 8.56 -7.27
N THR A 65 7.78 8.15 -6.12
CA THR A 65 8.50 7.38 -5.10
C THR A 65 7.76 6.07 -4.84
N VAL A 66 8.50 4.98 -4.70
CA VAL A 66 8.02 3.73 -4.07
C VAL A 66 8.64 3.67 -2.68
N GLN A 67 7.80 3.54 -1.65
CA GLN A 67 8.22 3.34 -0.27
C GLN A 67 8.17 1.85 0.08
N ILE A 68 9.20 1.37 0.76
CA ILE A 68 9.34 0.00 1.25
C ILE A 68 9.74 0.07 2.73
N SER A 69 9.09 -0.70 3.61
CA SER A 69 9.42 -0.73 5.05
C SER A 69 8.98 -2.04 5.71
N ASP A 70 9.65 -2.42 6.80
CA ASP A 70 9.25 -3.50 7.70
C ASP A 70 8.49 -3.01 8.96
N ALA A 71 8.39 -1.69 9.14
CA ALA A 71 7.68 -1.08 10.28
C ALA A 71 6.16 -1.31 10.22
N GLY A 72 5.63 -1.66 9.05
CA GLY A 72 4.21 -1.83 8.78
C GLY A 72 3.54 -0.60 8.17
N ILE A 73 2.21 -0.55 8.23
CA ILE A 73 1.36 0.56 7.73
C ILE A 73 0.29 0.90 8.77
N SER A 74 -0.02 2.18 8.93
CA SER A 74 -1.21 2.64 9.66
C SER A 74 -2.19 3.23 8.64
N PRO A 75 -3.24 2.48 8.25
CA PRO A 75 -4.09 2.89 7.14
C PRO A 75 -4.75 4.26 7.39
N GLY A 76 -4.50 5.19 6.47
CA GLY A 76 -5.03 6.55 6.51
C GLY A 76 -4.33 7.51 7.49
N ALA A 77 -3.23 7.12 8.13
CA ALA A 77 -2.51 7.97 9.09
C ALA A 77 -2.04 9.30 8.47
N GLY A 78 -1.67 9.27 7.18
CA GLY A 78 -1.24 10.45 6.45
C GLY A 78 -2.36 11.39 5.97
N VAL A 79 -3.61 11.10 6.33
CA VAL A 79 -4.79 11.95 6.04
C VAL A 79 -5.67 12.11 7.30
N GLY A 80 -5.07 11.93 8.49
CA GLY A 80 -5.73 12.12 9.78
C GLY A 80 -6.54 10.92 10.31
N ASN A 81 -6.54 9.77 9.64
CA ASN A 81 -7.17 8.55 10.14
C ASN A 81 -6.19 7.70 10.93
N ASN A 82 -6.48 7.40 12.20
CA ASN A 82 -5.61 6.55 13.02
C ASN A 82 -6.20 5.15 13.19
N ARG A 83 -6.16 4.36 12.12
CA ARG A 83 -6.51 2.94 12.20
C ARG A 83 -5.41 2.13 12.87
N PRO A 84 -5.76 0.97 13.47
CA PRO A 84 -4.78 0.04 14.01
C PRO A 84 -3.67 -0.27 13.00
N ALA A 85 -2.41 -0.07 13.40
CA ALA A 85 -1.26 -0.38 12.56
C ALA A 85 -1.20 -1.87 12.22
N ILE A 86 -0.95 -2.18 10.95
CA ILE A 86 -0.67 -3.51 10.41
C ILE A 86 0.85 -3.68 10.43
N ASN A 87 1.36 -4.45 11.39
CA ASN A 87 2.80 -4.68 11.58
C ASN A 87 3.08 -6.03 12.24
N GLN A 88 4.35 -6.41 12.29
CA GLN A 88 4.77 -7.69 12.86
C GLN A 88 4.35 -7.85 14.33
N LYS A 89 4.40 -6.77 15.12
CA LYS A 89 4.00 -6.81 16.53
C LYS A 89 2.54 -7.22 16.71
N ARG A 90 1.65 -6.79 15.81
CA ARG A 90 0.21 -7.13 15.89
C ARG A 90 -0.14 -8.44 15.21
N LEU A 91 0.50 -8.77 14.09
CA LEU A 91 0.18 -9.97 13.30
C LEU A 91 0.96 -11.22 13.73
N GLY A 92 2.07 -11.07 14.45
CA GLY A 92 2.93 -12.19 14.88
C GLY A 92 3.75 -12.83 13.77
N VAL A 93 3.68 -12.30 12.54
CA VAL A 93 4.43 -12.75 11.36
C VAL A 93 5.18 -11.55 10.74
N PRO A 94 6.32 -11.74 10.05
CA PRO A 94 7.02 -10.66 9.37
C PRO A 94 6.07 -9.88 8.45
N VAL A 95 6.15 -8.54 8.49
CA VAL A 95 5.33 -7.65 7.66
C VAL A 95 6.23 -6.75 6.85
N LEU A 96 6.05 -6.75 5.53
CA LEU A 96 6.64 -5.79 4.61
C LEU A 96 5.53 -4.88 4.08
N SER A 97 5.71 -3.57 4.18
CA SER A 97 4.82 -2.57 3.59
C SER A 97 5.43 -1.96 2.33
N LEU A 98 4.56 -1.74 1.34
CA LEU A 98 4.88 -1.14 0.05
C LEU A 98 3.83 -0.08 -0.29
N GLY A 99 4.24 1.01 -0.91
CA GLY A 99 3.27 1.99 -1.39
C GLY A 99 3.86 3.11 -2.22
N VAL A 100 2.99 3.75 -2.99
CA VAL A 100 3.31 4.97 -3.73
C VAL A 100 2.57 6.13 -3.06
N PRO A 101 3.25 7.26 -2.78
CA PRO A 101 2.56 8.43 -2.30
C PRO A 101 1.68 9.01 -3.41
N THR A 102 0.38 9.12 -3.16
CA THR A 102 -0.63 9.50 -4.18
C THR A 102 -1.40 10.76 -3.82
N VAL A 103 -1.31 11.17 -2.55
CA VAL A 103 -1.96 12.37 -2.02
C VAL A 103 -0.98 13.18 -1.17
N VAL A 104 -1.26 14.47 -1.01
CA VAL A 104 -0.62 15.35 -0.02
C VAL A 104 -1.68 16.17 0.70
N GLU A 105 -1.40 16.61 1.91
CA GLU A 105 -2.26 17.59 2.58
C GLU A 105 -2.12 18.98 1.94
N ALA A 106 -3.19 19.77 1.90
CA ALA A 106 -3.14 21.12 1.33
C ALA A 106 -2.16 22.04 2.08
N ALA A 107 -2.01 21.86 3.40
CA ALA A 107 -1.00 22.55 4.21
C ALA A 107 0.43 22.20 3.75
N THR A 108 0.70 20.91 3.52
CA THR A 108 1.98 20.43 2.98
C THR A 108 2.24 21.01 1.59
N LEU A 109 1.23 21.04 0.72
CA LEU A 109 1.35 21.63 -0.61
C LEU A 109 1.68 23.12 -0.56
N ALA A 110 0.98 23.88 0.28
CA ALA A 110 1.19 25.32 0.41
C ALA A 110 2.62 25.63 0.89
N ARG A 111 3.11 24.88 1.88
CA ARG A 111 4.48 24.96 2.35
C ARG A 111 5.48 24.65 1.24
N ASP A 112 5.30 23.55 0.51
CA ASP A 112 6.23 23.16 -0.56
C ASP A 112 6.27 24.15 -1.73
N LEU A 113 5.15 24.83 -2.04
CA LEU A 113 5.08 25.80 -3.14
C LEU A 113 5.55 27.20 -2.76
N ALA A 114 5.29 27.64 -1.53
CA ALA A 114 5.63 28.99 -1.07
C ALA A 114 7.02 29.09 -0.42
N GLY A 115 7.69 27.95 -0.20
CA GLY A 115 8.96 27.86 0.52
C GLY A 115 8.76 27.50 2.00
N GLU A 116 9.85 27.30 2.73
CA GLU A 116 9.81 26.85 4.15
C GLU A 116 9.23 27.89 5.13
N ASP A 117 8.64 28.98 4.64
CA ASP A 117 7.94 29.96 5.47
C ASP A 117 6.54 29.44 5.88
N ASP A 118 6.31 29.35 7.19
CA ASP A 118 5.02 28.96 7.79
C ASP A 118 3.84 29.85 7.38
N ALA A 119 4.09 31.02 6.77
CA ALA A 119 3.06 31.98 6.39
C ALA A 119 2.01 31.37 5.42
N ALA A 120 2.47 30.57 4.45
CA ALA A 120 1.58 29.94 3.48
C ALA A 120 0.73 28.83 4.09
N GLU A 121 1.32 28.03 4.98
CA GLU A 121 0.60 27.00 5.73
C GLU A 121 -0.48 27.62 6.64
N ARG A 122 -0.15 28.72 7.35
CA ARG A 122 -1.10 29.45 8.20
C ARG A 122 -2.26 30.06 7.40
N ALA A 123 -2.06 30.40 6.13
CA ALA A 123 -3.12 30.93 5.28
C ALA A 123 -4.17 29.87 4.91
N VAL A 124 -3.77 28.60 4.85
CA VAL A 124 -4.69 27.48 4.57
C VAL A 124 -5.25 26.86 5.86
N SER A 125 -4.53 26.89 6.98
CA SER A 125 -5.03 26.41 8.28
C SER A 125 -6.13 27.30 8.86
N PRO A 126 -7.15 26.72 9.54
CA PRO A 126 -7.36 25.29 9.76
C PRO A 126 -8.15 24.61 8.62
N ARG A 127 -8.65 25.37 7.64
CA ARG A 127 -9.56 24.84 6.60
C ARG A 127 -8.91 23.80 5.70
N GLY A 128 -7.62 23.99 5.39
CA GLY A 128 -6.81 23.12 4.53
C GLY A 128 -6.31 21.84 5.22
N GLU A 129 -6.37 21.73 6.56
CA GLU A 129 -5.91 20.55 7.31
C GLU A 129 -6.76 19.31 7.01
N ARG A 130 -8.02 19.50 6.62
CA ARG A 130 -8.92 18.41 6.21
C ARG A 130 -9.02 18.26 4.70
N MET A 131 -8.12 18.89 3.94
CA MET A 131 -8.09 18.83 2.48
C MET A 131 -6.90 18.02 2.01
N ILE A 132 -7.20 17.01 1.19
CA ILE A 132 -6.20 16.27 0.44
C ILE A 132 -6.14 16.81 -0.98
N VAL A 133 -4.93 16.88 -1.52
CA VAL A 133 -4.67 17.26 -2.90
C VAL A 133 -4.08 16.07 -3.63
N THR A 134 -4.60 15.82 -4.82
CA THR A 134 -4.18 14.73 -5.71
C THR A 134 -3.82 15.30 -7.07
N PRO A 135 -2.87 14.68 -7.80
CA PRO A 135 -2.58 15.09 -9.17
C PRO A 135 -3.81 14.95 -10.06
N ARG A 136 -3.91 15.79 -11.09
CA ARG A 136 -5.03 15.77 -12.05
C ARG A 136 -5.21 14.40 -12.71
N GLU A 137 -4.12 13.70 -12.98
CA GLU A 137 -4.09 12.39 -13.65
C GLU A 137 -3.92 11.25 -12.65
N ILE A 138 -4.56 11.33 -11.48
CA ILE A 138 -4.42 10.34 -10.42
C ILE A 138 -4.76 8.92 -10.89
N ASP A 139 -5.79 8.74 -11.72
CA ASP A 139 -6.18 7.42 -12.22
C ASP A 139 -5.07 6.76 -13.04
N LEU A 140 -4.38 7.55 -13.87
CA LEU A 140 -3.25 7.07 -14.67
C LEU A 140 -2.03 6.74 -13.81
N LEU A 141 -1.78 7.54 -12.77
CA LEU A 141 -0.73 7.28 -11.79
C LEU A 141 -1.00 5.97 -11.07
N ILE A 142 -2.23 5.73 -10.61
CA ILE A 142 -2.64 4.51 -9.92
C ILE A 142 -2.51 3.28 -10.84
N ASP A 143 -2.98 3.36 -12.10
CA ASP A 143 -2.82 2.26 -13.07
C ASP A 143 -1.34 1.91 -13.27
N ARG A 144 -0.48 2.90 -13.53
CA ARG A 144 0.97 2.66 -13.73
C ARG A 144 1.66 2.14 -12.47
N ALA A 145 1.37 2.73 -11.31
CA ALA A 145 1.96 2.33 -10.04
C ALA A 145 1.55 0.90 -9.65
N SER A 146 0.26 0.56 -9.83
CA SER A 146 -0.23 -0.79 -9.51
C SER A 146 0.43 -1.86 -10.38
N ARG A 147 0.57 -1.61 -11.70
CA ARG A 147 1.30 -2.51 -12.61
C ARG A 147 2.77 -2.67 -12.22
N LEU A 148 3.44 -1.57 -11.91
CA LEU A 148 4.84 -1.58 -11.48
C LEU A 148 5.03 -2.42 -10.20
N LEU A 149 4.19 -2.17 -9.19
CA LEU A 149 4.26 -2.89 -7.91
C LEU A 149 3.90 -4.37 -8.08
N ALA A 150 2.89 -4.70 -8.87
CA ALA A 150 2.49 -6.08 -9.15
C ALA A 150 3.61 -6.87 -9.83
N LEU A 151 4.24 -6.31 -10.87
CA LEU A 151 5.36 -6.94 -11.56
C LEU A 151 6.57 -7.12 -10.65
N SER A 152 6.91 -6.07 -9.88
CA SER A 152 8.03 -6.13 -8.94
C SER A 152 7.80 -7.19 -7.87
N LEU A 153 6.58 -7.30 -7.35
CA LEU A 153 6.21 -8.32 -6.37
C LEU A 153 6.24 -9.72 -6.95
N ASN A 154 5.70 -9.92 -8.15
CA ASN A 154 5.73 -11.21 -8.83
C ASN A 154 7.17 -11.67 -9.06
N HIS A 155 8.04 -10.79 -9.55
CA HIS A 155 9.44 -11.11 -9.76
C HIS A 155 10.18 -11.39 -8.45
N ALA A 156 9.96 -10.60 -7.40
CA ALA A 156 10.56 -10.84 -6.09
C ALA A 156 10.11 -12.16 -5.45
N LEU A 157 8.84 -12.54 -5.66
CA LEU A 157 8.30 -13.79 -5.14
C LEU A 157 8.71 -15.00 -5.98
N GLN A 158 9.00 -14.83 -7.27
CA GLN A 158 9.30 -15.91 -8.22
C GLN A 158 10.64 -15.66 -8.93
N PRO A 159 11.77 -15.69 -8.20
CA PRO A 159 13.08 -15.29 -8.74
C PRO A 159 13.60 -16.23 -9.84
N ASP A 160 13.06 -17.44 -9.92
CA ASP A 160 13.47 -18.46 -10.90
C ASP A 160 12.78 -18.30 -12.26
N PHE A 161 11.85 -17.33 -12.40
CA PHE A 161 11.11 -17.06 -13.62
C PHE A 161 11.53 -15.71 -14.22
N ASP A 162 11.65 -15.66 -15.54
CA ASP A 162 11.92 -14.41 -16.24
C ASP A 162 10.71 -13.45 -16.11
N PRO A 163 10.92 -12.14 -15.95
CA PRO A 163 9.83 -11.16 -15.91
C PRO A 163 8.85 -11.25 -17.10
N VAL A 164 9.33 -11.59 -18.29
CA VAL A 164 8.50 -11.77 -19.49
C VAL A 164 7.65 -13.03 -19.40
N GLU A 165 8.18 -14.10 -18.83
CA GLU A 165 7.41 -15.33 -18.56
C GLU A 165 6.33 -15.06 -17.51
N LEU A 166 6.65 -14.32 -16.43
CA LEU A 166 5.68 -13.94 -15.40
C LEU A 166 4.54 -13.06 -15.95
N LEU A 167 4.83 -12.21 -16.92
CA LEU A 167 3.82 -11.41 -17.63
C LEU A 167 2.83 -12.27 -18.42
N SER A 168 3.24 -13.45 -18.90
CA SER A 168 2.37 -14.37 -19.64
C SER A 168 1.40 -15.16 -18.75
N LEU A 169 1.61 -15.11 -17.42
CA LEU A 169 0.83 -15.84 -16.41
C LEU A 169 -0.24 -14.98 -15.72
N CYS A 170 -0.27 -13.67 -15.97
CA CYS A 170 -1.18 -12.70 -15.33
C CYS A 170 -2.13 -12.06 -16.36
#